data_AF-A0A8R1Y1E1-F1
#
_entry.id   AF-A0A8R1Y1E1-F1
#
_cell.length_a   1.000
_cell.length_b   1.000
_cell.length_c   1.000
_cell.angle_alpha   90.00
_cell.angle_beta   90.00
_cell.angle_gamma   90.00
#
_symmetry.space_group_name_H-M   'P 1'
#
loop_
_entity.id
_entity.type
_entity.pdbx_description
1 polymer ?
#
loop_
_entity_poly.entity_id
_entity_poly.type
_entity_poly.pdbx_seq_one_letter_code
_entity_poly.pdbx_strand_id
1 'polypeptide(L)'
;MQLNIAVCWWMNCFMQLIWISLCILLSLITEYLAASMANSTCGACTMVVTEMEIKIAELEEKIRGKNYYRSSETEKQDIIDKKSLSRSEVQLSEILEMICDKSAEWTAVIHPRTGKGVYARHATLKLKEVADHLTIHQFGEACSDFLDSYEDQLIEFSRRKHKEPVRQFCHETIKVCTAVDVTPMTDEESGKAQILSDEEKEKAVDKALNELKKKSKGMDDEL
;
A
#
# COMPACT_ATOMS: atom_id res chain seq x y z
N MET A 1 49.66 -8.73 49.43
CA MET A 1 49.12 -7.55 48.71
C MET A 1 48.95 -7.78 47.20
N GLN A 2 49.68 -8.70 46.54
CA GLN A 2 49.50 -8.97 45.10
C GLN A 2 48.21 -9.73 44.73
N LEU A 3 47.67 -10.57 45.63
CA LEU A 3 46.44 -11.34 45.36
C LEU A 3 45.20 -10.45 45.13
N ASN A 4 45.13 -9.30 45.81
CA ASN A 4 43.99 -8.38 45.68
C ASN A 4 44.00 -7.58 44.36
N ILE A 5 45.17 -7.39 43.73
CA ILE A 5 45.28 -6.62 42.49
C ILE A 5 44.81 -7.46 41.29
N ALA A 6 45.14 -8.76 41.28
CA ALA A 6 44.72 -9.68 40.23
C ALA A 6 43.19 -9.90 40.21
N VAL A 7 42.56 -10.02 41.38
CA VAL A 7 41.10 -10.15 41.51
C VAL A 7 40.39 -8.89 41.00
N CYS A 8 40.96 -7.70 41.26
CA CYS A 8 40.39 -6.43 40.82
C CYS A 8 40.43 -6.28 39.28
N TRP A 9 41.50 -6.72 38.63
CA TRP A 9 41.61 -6.72 37.16
C TRP A 9 40.64 -7.71 36.52
N TRP A 10 40.48 -8.90 37.11
CA TRP A 10 39.57 -9.91 36.57
C TRP A 10 38.10 -9.48 36.68
N MET A 11 37.73 -8.84 37.80
CA MET A 11 36.38 -8.33 38.01
C MET A 11 36.03 -7.15 37.09
N ASN A 12 37.01 -6.29 36.77
CA ASN A 12 36.82 -5.18 35.83
C ASN A 12 36.69 -5.68 34.37
N CYS A 13 37.48 -6.69 33.97
CA CYS A 13 37.32 -7.35 32.68
C CYS A 13 35.97 -8.06 32.55
N PHE A 14 35.50 -8.73 33.62
CA PHE A 14 34.19 -9.39 33.61
C PHE A 14 33.06 -8.38 33.44
N MET A 15 33.11 -7.24 34.13
CA MET A 15 32.11 -6.18 33.99
C MET A 15 32.13 -5.55 32.58
N GLN A 16 33.31 -5.34 31.99
CA GLN A 16 33.42 -4.87 30.60
C GLN A 16 32.84 -5.87 29.59
N LEU A 17 33.12 -7.18 29.76
CA LEU A 17 32.57 -8.22 28.88
C LEU A 17 31.04 -8.31 28.98
N ILE A 18 30.48 -8.19 30.18
CA ILE A 18 29.02 -8.15 30.38
C ILE A 18 28.42 -6.92 29.70
N TRP A 19 29.05 -5.75 29.83
CA TRP A 19 28.57 -4.52 29.19
C TRP A 19 28.60 -4.61 27.66
N ILE A 20 29.69 -5.13 27.08
CA ILE A 20 29.82 -5.35 25.64
C ILE A 20 28.75 -6.33 25.15
N SER A 21 28.56 -7.44 25.87
CA SER A 21 27.50 -8.43 25.55
C SER A 21 26.11 -7.80 25.59
N LEU A 22 25.81 -6.97 26.60
CA LEU A 22 24.55 -6.25 26.73
C LEU A 22 24.35 -5.27 25.57
N CYS A 23 25.39 -4.53 25.15
CA CYS A 23 25.33 -3.61 24.01
C CYS A 23 25.08 -4.35 22.69
N ILE A 24 25.70 -5.52 22.49
CA ILE A 24 25.49 -6.35 21.29
C ILE A 24 24.03 -6.87 21.28
N LEU A 25 23.53 -7.38 22.41
CA LEU A 25 22.14 -7.82 22.53
C LEU A 25 21.16 -6.69 22.27
N LEU A 26 21.39 -5.49 22.83
CA LEU A 26 20.56 -4.32 22.58
C LEU A 26 20.55 -3.93 21.10
N SER A 27 21.71 -3.98 20.44
CA SER A 27 21.82 -3.67 19.00
C SER A 27 21.03 -4.65 18.14
N LEU A 28 21.14 -5.96 18.43
CA LEU A 28 20.37 -7.00 17.76
C LEU A 28 18.85 -6.84 17.97
N ILE A 29 18.44 -6.48 19.19
CA ILE A 29 17.03 -6.22 19.52
C ILE A 29 16.52 -5.01 18.73
N THR A 30 17.30 -3.92 18.65
CA THR A 30 16.91 -2.74 17.86
C THR A 30 16.79 -3.02 16.37
N GLU A 31 17.68 -3.82 15.79
CA GLU A 31 17.56 -4.23 14.38
C GLU A 31 16.32 -5.09 14.14
N TYR A 32 16.02 -6.01 15.06
CA TYR A 32 14.84 -6.87 14.95
C TYR A 32 13.52 -6.08 15.07
N LEU A 33 13.46 -5.11 16.00
CA LEU A 33 12.30 -4.23 16.16
C LEU A 33 12.16 -3.29 14.95
N ALA A 34 13.25 -2.70 14.47
CA ALA A 34 13.24 -1.80 13.32
C ALA A 34 12.75 -2.48 12.04
N ALA A 35 13.03 -3.77 11.86
CA ALA A 35 12.54 -4.52 10.71
C ALA A 35 11.00 -4.55 10.64
N SER A 36 10.29 -4.55 11.77
CA SER A 36 8.82 -4.55 11.76
C SER A 36 8.19 -3.17 11.56
N MET A 37 8.96 -2.08 11.67
CA MET A 37 8.40 -0.72 11.62
C MET A 37 8.10 -0.32 10.17
N ALA A 38 6.84 0.06 9.91
CA ALA A 38 6.45 0.61 8.63
C ALA A 38 6.85 2.09 8.55
N ASN A 39 7.58 2.46 7.50
CA ASN A 39 7.91 3.87 7.23
C ASN A 39 6.68 4.58 6.68
N SER A 40 6.17 5.58 7.42
CA SER A 40 4.96 6.32 7.07
C SER A 40 5.07 7.07 5.74
N THR A 41 6.18 7.76 5.48
CA THR A 41 6.41 8.50 4.23
C THR A 41 6.49 7.55 3.04
N CYS A 42 7.13 6.39 3.21
CA CYS A 42 7.17 5.36 2.17
C CYS A 42 5.78 4.74 1.94
N GLY A 43 5.01 4.53 3.02
CA GLY A 43 3.62 4.08 2.97
C GLY A 43 2.72 5.06 2.21
N ALA A 44 2.83 6.35 2.52
CA ALA A 44 2.11 7.42 1.82
C ALA A 44 2.48 7.45 0.33
N CYS A 45 3.76 7.39 -0.02
CA CYS A 45 4.19 7.33 -1.42
C CYS A 45 3.61 6.11 -2.15
N THR A 46 3.69 4.94 -1.53
CA THR A 46 3.18 3.68 -2.10
C THR A 46 1.67 3.77 -2.32
N MET A 47 0.94 4.29 -1.33
CA MET A 47 -0.51 4.49 -1.43
C MET A 47 -0.85 5.43 -2.58
N VAL A 48 -0.29 6.65 -2.57
CA VAL A 48 -0.58 7.70 -3.55
C VAL A 48 -0.29 7.20 -4.97
N VAL A 49 0.89 6.63 -5.21
CA VAL A 49 1.25 6.15 -6.56
C VAL A 49 0.34 5.00 -7.01
N THR A 50 -0.02 4.10 -6.10
CA THR A 50 -0.89 2.95 -6.41
C THR A 50 -2.31 3.41 -6.74
N GLU A 51 -2.91 4.24 -5.88
CA GLU A 51 -4.27 4.76 -6.07
C GLU A 51 -4.35 5.65 -7.33
N MET A 52 -3.30 6.41 -7.63
CA MET A 52 -3.23 7.26 -8.81
C MET A 52 -3.24 6.40 -10.10
N GLU A 53 -2.44 5.34 -10.17
CA GLU A 53 -2.44 4.43 -11.32
C GLU A 53 -3.75 3.63 -11.46
N ILE A 54 -4.41 3.27 -10.34
CA ILE A 54 -5.76 2.69 -10.36
C ILE A 54 -6.75 3.67 -11.00
N LYS A 55 -6.75 4.94 -10.55
CA LYS A 55 -7.65 5.98 -11.08
C LYS A 55 -7.38 6.31 -12.54
N ILE A 56 -6.11 6.37 -12.94
CA ILE A 56 -5.73 6.53 -14.35
C ILE A 56 -6.26 5.36 -15.18
N ALA A 57 -6.15 4.12 -14.71
CA ALA A 57 -6.65 2.94 -15.41
C ALA A 57 -8.18 2.94 -15.55
N GLU A 58 -8.92 3.28 -14.48
CA GLU A 58 -10.38 3.45 -14.52
C GLU A 58 -10.79 4.50 -15.56
N LEU A 59 -10.06 5.61 -15.63
CA LEU A 59 -10.34 6.68 -16.58
C LEU A 59 -10.01 6.28 -18.03
N GLU A 60 -8.88 5.61 -18.26
CA GLU A 60 -8.51 5.05 -19.56
C GLU A 60 -9.60 4.09 -20.07
N GLU A 61 -10.14 3.22 -19.19
CA GLU A 61 -11.24 2.33 -19.53
C GLU A 61 -12.54 3.09 -19.85
N LYS A 62 -12.90 4.08 -19.03
CA LYS A 62 -14.09 4.91 -19.25
C LYS A 62 -14.05 5.68 -20.58
N ILE A 63 -12.89 6.21 -20.95
CA ILE A 63 -12.67 6.88 -22.24
C ILE A 63 -12.83 5.89 -23.39
N ARG A 64 -12.26 4.68 -23.26
CA ARG A 64 -12.39 3.61 -24.26
C ARG A 64 -13.83 3.13 -24.41
N GLY A 65 -14.56 2.93 -23.32
CA GLY A 65 -15.96 2.48 -23.31
C GLY A 65 -16.93 3.48 -23.94
N LYS A 66 -16.78 4.78 -23.65
CA LYS A 66 -17.55 5.84 -24.34
C LYS A 66 -17.30 5.82 -25.86
N ASN A 67 -16.10 5.46 -26.28
CA ASN A 67 -15.75 5.42 -27.69
C ASN A 67 -16.37 4.23 -28.42
N TYR A 68 -16.50 3.07 -27.76
CA TYR A 68 -17.19 1.91 -28.35
C TYR A 68 -18.63 2.24 -28.76
N TYR A 69 -19.30 3.11 -28.00
CA TYR A 69 -20.65 3.57 -28.33
C TYR A 69 -20.71 4.67 -29.41
N ARG A 70 -19.59 5.33 -29.72
CA ARG A 70 -19.53 6.46 -30.68
C ARG A 70 -18.78 6.16 -31.98
N SER A 71 -18.07 5.03 -32.07
CA SER A 71 -17.12 4.74 -33.16
C SER A 71 -17.78 4.19 -34.43
N SER A 72 -18.91 4.74 -34.89
CA SER A 72 -19.36 4.47 -36.26
C SER A 72 -18.60 5.26 -37.33
N GLU A 73 -17.83 6.33 -37.04
CA GLU A 73 -17.42 7.24 -38.13
C GLU A 73 -16.05 7.96 -38.10
N THR A 74 -15.12 7.74 -37.16
CA THR A 74 -13.77 8.37 -37.30
C THR A 74 -12.66 7.55 -36.66
N GLU A 75 -11.94 6.80 -37.50
CA GLU A 75 -10.91 5.85 -37.11
C GLU A 75 -9.52 6.51 -37.09
N LYS A 76 -8.81 6.41 -35.96
CA LYS A 76 -7.35 6.47 -35.75
C LYS A 76 -6.70 7.76 -35.24
N GLN A 77 -7.09 8.99 -35.62
CA GLN A 77 -6.41 10.19 -35.08
C GLN A 77 -6.66 10.39 -33.57
N ASP A 78 -7.83 9.97 -33.08
CA ASP A 78 -8.28 10.24 -31.71
C ASP A 78 -7.61 9.41 -30.62
N ILE A 79 -7.00 8.26 -30.95
CA ILE A 79 -6.55 7.30 -29.91
C ILE A 79 -5.25 7.77 -29.23
N ILE A 80 -4.39 8.49 -29.96
CA ILE A 80 -3.10 8.97 -29.44
C ILE A 80 -3.30 10.17 -28.51
N ASP A 81 -4.16 11.13 -28.89
CA ASP A 81 -4.50 12.29 -28.04
C ASP A 81 -5.35 11.91 -26.82
N LYS A 82 -6.12 10.83 -26.87
CA LYS A 82 -6.97 10.44 -25.74
C LYS A 82 -6.22 9.68 -24.65
N LYS A 83 -5.13 8.99 -24.98
CA LYS A 83 -4.27 8.35 -23.97
C LYS A 83 -3.43 9.39 -23.19
N SER A 84 -3.14 10.54 -23.80
CA SER A 84 -2.53 11.66 -23.08
C SER A 84 -3.56 12.38 -22.19
N LEU A 85 -4.84 12.39 -22.54
CA LEU A 85 -5.88 13.06 -21.74
C LEU A 85 -6.01 12.49 -20.31
N SER A 86 -6.02 11.16 -20.14
CA SER A 86 -6.09 10.54 -18.82
C SER A 86 -4.86 10.81 -17.93
N ARG A 87 -3.76 11.24 -18.56
CA ARG A 87 -2.52 11.65 -17.91
C ARG A 87 -2.23 13.14 -18.10
N SER A 88 -3.24 13.92 -18.46
CA SER A 88 -3.11 15.38 -18.53
C SER A 88 -2.98 15.94 -17.12
N GLU A 89 -2.20 17.00 -16.97
CA GLU A 89 -1.90 17.60 -15.67
C GLU A 89 -3.15 17.92 -14.86
N VAL A 90 -4.16 18.54 -15.49
CA VAL A 90 -5.46 18.82 -14.85
C VAL A 90 -6.08 17.56 -14.26
N GLN A 91 -6.08 16.46 -15.02
CA GLN A 91 -6.68 15.21 -14.58
C GLN A 91 -5.87 14.53 -13.47
N LEU A 92 -4.55 14.67 -13.51
CA LEU A 92 -3.68 14.16 -12.45
C LEU A 92 -3.88 14.95 -11.15
N SER A 93 -3.97 16.28 -11.22
CA SER A 93 -4.27 17.13 -10.06
C SER A 93 -5.64 16.80 -9.44
N GLU A 94 -6.70 16.65 -10.26
CA GLU A 94 -8.03 16.23 -9.79
C GLU A 94 -7.99 14.87 -9.06
N ILE A 95 -7.16 13.93 -9.53
CA ILE A 95 -6.99 12.64 -8.87
C ILE A 95 -6.31 12.80 -7.51
N LEU A 96 -5.27 13.64 -7.43
CA LEU A 96 -4.50 13.85 -6.20
C LEU A 96 -5.32 14.54 -5.10
N GLU A 97 -6.23 15.46 -5.44
CA GLU A 97 -7.11 16.13 -4.47
C GLU A 97 -7.96 15.17 -3.62
N MET A 98 -8.32 14.00 -4.16
CA MET A 98 -9.18 13.02 -3.50
C MET A 98 -8.42 11.78 -2.99
N ILE A 99 -7.11 11.72 -3.19
CA ILE A 99 -6.37 10.47 -3.00
C ILE A 99 -6.16 10.14 -1.53
N CYS A 100 -5.97 11.15 -0.67
CA CYS A 100 -5.77 10.93 0.76
C CYS A 100 -7.04 10.46 1.48
N ASP A 101 -8.23 10.66 0.90
CA ASP A 101 -9.48 10.06 1.40
C ASP A 101 -9.44 8.53 1.35
N LYS A 102 -8.57 7.95 0.52
CA LYS A 102 -8.35 6.50 0.43
C LYS A 102 -7.47 5.94 1.54
N SER A 103 -6.89 6.78 2.41
CA SER A 103 -6.10 6.34 3.57
C SER A 103 -6.83 5.34 4.47
N ALA A 104 -8.16 5.45 4.59
CA ALA A 104 -8.98 4.51 5.36
C ALA A 104 -9.06 3.11 4.75
N GLU A 105 -8.72 2.94 3.48
CA GLU A 105 -8.66 1.65 2.80
C GLU A 105 -7.27 0.99 2.92
N TRP A 106 -6.33 1.59 3.66
CA TRP A 106 -4.95 1.13 3.79
C TRP A 106 -4.56 0.89 5.25
N THR A 107 -3.75 -0.15 5.48
CA THR A 107 -3.26 -0.51 6.82
C THR A 107 -1.82 -1.02 6.76
N ALA A 108 -1.11 -0.98 7.88
CA ALA A 108 0.24 -1.50 7.99
C ALA A 108 0.22 -3.01 8.24
N VAL A 109 0.90 -3.75 7.36
CA VAL A 109 1.00 -5.20 7.35
C VAL A 109 2.46 -5.64 7.28
N ILE A 110 2.74 -6.88 7.67
CA ILE A 110 4.04 -7.50 7.51
C ILE A 110 4.10 -8.14 6.13
N HIS A 111 5.04 -7.68 5.30
CA HIS A 111 5.29 -8.27 3.99
C HIS A 111 5.78 -9.73 4.17
N PRO A 112 5.13 -10.73 3.53
CA PRO A 112 5.37 -12.14 3.83
C PRO A 112 6.78 -12.61 3.46
N ARG A 113 7.33 -12.12 2.35
CA ARG A 113 8.71 -12.47 1.92
C ARG A 113 9.83 -11.72 2.63
N THR A 114 9.65 -10.41 2.88
CA THR A 114 10.73 -9.58 3.42
C THR A 114 10.67 -9.46 4.95
N GLY A 115 9.54 -9.81 5.57
CA GLY A 115 9.31 -9.65 7.00
C GLY A 115 9.17 -8.19 7.45
N LYS A 116 9.19 -7.24 6.52
CA LYS A 116 9.16 -5.81 6.81
C LYS A 116 7.74 -5.28 6.97
N GLY A 117 7.53 -4.33 7.88
CA GLY A 117 6.29 -3.55 7.94
C GLY A 117 6.13 -2.68 6.69
N VAL A 118 5.02 -2.83 5.97
CA VAL A 118 4.66 -2.05 4.77
C VAL A 118 3.17 -1.69 4.82
N TYR A 119 2.77 -0.64 4.10
CA TYR A 119 1.36 -0.29 3.97
C TYR A 119 0.75 -1.00 2.77
N ALA A 120 -0.43 -1.60 2.95
CA ALA A 120 -1.18 -2.27 1.90
C ALA A 120 -2.68 -2.03 2.04
N ARG A 121 -3.42 -2.16 0.93
CA ARG A 121 -4.87 -2.00 0.90
C ARG A 121 -5.57 -3.10 1.69
N HIS A 122 -6.69 -2.80 2.35
CA HIS A 122 -7.51 -3.75 3.10
C HIS A 122 -7.96 -4.98 2.27
N ALA A 123 -7.99 -4.87 0.94
CA ALA A 123 -8.17 -6.03 0.07
C ALA A 123 -7.02 -7.05 0.12
N THR A 124 -6.09 -6.96 1.07
CA THR A 124 -4.99 -7.91 1.31
C THR A 124 -4.93 -8.43 2.76
N LEU A 125 -5.99 -8.25 3.54
CA LEU A 125 -6.07 -8.49 5.01
C LEU A 125 -5.79 -9.92 5.52
N LYS A 126 -5.41 -10.89 4.66
CA LYS A 126 -4.87 -12.16 5.18
C LYS A 126 -3.43 -12.02 5.70
N LEU A 127 -2.85 -10.82 5.56
CA LEU A 127 -1.54 -10.47 6.06
C LEU A 127 -1.57 -10.10 7.55
N LYS A 128 -0.48 -10.43 8.25
CA LYS A 128 -0.31 -10.11 9.67
C LYS A 128 -0.17 -8.60 9.82
N GLU A 129 -1.00 -7.97 10.64
CA GLU A 129 -0.89 -6.54 10.95
C GLU A 129 0.36 -6.21 11.76
N VAL A 130 0.87 -4.99 11.57
CA VAL A 130 1.92 -4.41 12.41
C VAL A 130 1.28 -3.97 13.73
N ALA A 131 1.86 -4.40 14.87
CA ALA A 131 1.29 -4.14 16.19
C ALA A 131 1.20 -2.65 16.54
N ASP A 132 2.13 -1.85 16.04
CA ASP A 132 2.21 -0.41 16.28
C ASP A 132 2.16 0.29 14.92
N HIS A 133 0.94 0.61 14.47
CA HIS A 133 0.68 1.24 13.17
C HIS A 133 -0.01 2.59 13.36
N LEU A 134 0.23 3.52 12.42
CA LEU A 134 -0.47 4.79 12.39
C LEU A 134 -1.98 4.56 12.35
N THR A 135 -2.71 5.32 13.16
CA THR A 135 -4.16 5.41 13.03
C THR A 135 -4.54 5.92 11.64
N ILE A 136 -5.76 5.64 11.18
CA ILE A 136 -6.27 6.12 9.89
C ILE A 136 -6.08 7.64 9.74
N HIS A 137 -6.36 8.41 10.80
CA HIS A 137 -6.17 9.86 10.78
C HIS A 137 -4.71 10.28 10.60
N GLN A 138 -3.79 9.66 11.34
CA GLN A 138 -2.36 9.96 11.22
C GLN A 138 -1.80 9.52 9.87
N PHE A 139 -2.33 8.44 9.29
CA PHE A 139 -1.93 8.00 7.95
C PHE A 139 -2.47 8.94 6.87
N GLY A 140 -3.69 9.46 7.05
CA GLY A 140 -4.24 10.54 6.22
C GLY A 140 -3.39 11.81 6.28
N GLU A 141 -2.94 12.23 7.46
CA GLU A 141 -2.04 13.37 7.64
C GLU A 141 -0.68 13.14 6.94
N ALA A 142 -0.10 11.95 7.11
CA ALA A 142 1.14 11.58 6.40
C ALA A 142 0.98 11.58 4.86
N CYS A 143 -0.22 11.31 4.35
CA CYS A 143 -0.53 11.44 2.93
C CYS A 143 -0.53 12.91 2.49
N SER A 144 -1.21 13.77 3.24
CA SER A 144 -1.22 15.21 2.96
C SER A 144 0.20 15.80 2.96
N ASP A 145 0.98 15.51 4.00
CA ASP A 145 2.37 15.96 4.11
C ASP A 145 3.25 15.48 2.94
N PHE A 146 2.97 14.26 2.45
CA PHE A 146 3.64 13.72 1.28
C PHE A 146 3.29 14.48 0.00
N LEU A 147 2.00 14.77 -0.24
CA LEU A 147 1.57 15.52 -1.42
C LEU A 147 2.12 16.94 -1.40
N ASP A 148 2.08 17.62 -0.26
CA ASP A 148 2.65 18.95 -0.08
C ASP A 148 4.13 19.02 -0.49
N SER A 149 4.86 17.91 -0.32
CA SER A 149 6.30 17.83 -0.63
C SER A 149 6.62 17.35 -2.05
N TYR A 150 5.77 16.50 -2.65
CA TYR A 150 6.12 15.73 -3.86
C TYR A 150 5.09 15.81 -5.00
N GLU A 151 4.00 16.58 -4.86
CA GLU A 151 2.94 16.69 -5.88
C GLU A 151 3.49 16.99 -7.30
N ASP A 152 4.30 18.04 -7.47
CA ASP A 152 4.82 18.43 -8.78
C ASP A 152 5.65 17.31 -9.44
N GLN A 153 6.53 16.68 -8.66
CA GLN A 153 7.38 15.57 -9.12
C GLN A 153 6.53 14.36 -9.50
N LEU A 154 5.48 14.09 -8.74
CA LEU A 154 4.56 12.99 -8.98
C LEU A 154 3.73 13.24 -10.25
N ILE A 155 3.22 14.46 -10.46
CA ILE A 155 2.51 14.84 -11.68
C ILE A 155 3.43 14.66 -12.89
N GLU A 156 4.66 15.17 -12.84
CA GLU A 156 5.62 15.02 -13.94
C GLU A 156 5.91 13.55 -14.25
N PHE A 157 6.13 12.74 -13.20
CA PHE A 157 6.36 11.31 -13.32
C PHE A 157 5.16 10.60 -13.97
N SER A 158 3.95 10.87 -13.50
CA SER A 158 2.70 10.18 -13.89
C SER A 158 2.20 10.54 -15.29
N ARG A 159 2.77 11.57 -15.94
CA ARG A 159 2.52 11.88 -17.36
C ARG A 159 2.92 10.74 -18.31
N ARG A 160 3.81 9.84 -17.88
CA ARG A 160 4.23 8.67 -18.64
C ARG A 160 3.79 7.39 -17.95
N LYS A 161 3.53 6.35 -18.74
CA LYS A 161 3.20 5.02 -18.21
C LYS A 161 4.48 4.30 -17.79
N HIS A 162 4.51 3.84 -16.56
CA HIS A 162 5.64 3.10 -15.99
C HIS A 162 5.27 1.64 -15.75
N LYS A 163 6.28 0.76 -15.79
CA LYS A 163 6.08 -0.67 -15.56
C LYS A 163 5.95 -0.99 -14.06
N GLU A 164 6.77 -0.33 -13.24
CA GLU A 164 6.80 -0.49 -11.79
C GLU A 164 6.74 0.89 -11.13
N PRO A 165 5.57 1.58 -11.19
CA PRO A 165 5.46 3.00 -10.84
C PRO A 165 5.90 3.28 -9.40
N VAL A 166 5.51 2.44 -8.43
CA VAL A 166 5.91 2.58 -7.02
C VAL A 166 7.42 2.47 -6.84
N ARG A 167 8.06 1.46 -7.44
CA ARG A 167 9.51 1.25 -7.34
C ARG A 167 10.28 2.39 -8.00
N GLN A 168 9.87 2.80 -9.20
CA GLN A 168 10.54 3.85 -9.95
C GLN A 168 10.38 5.23 -9.29
N PHE A 169 9.21 5.54 -8.74
CA PHE A 169 9.01 6.82 -8.09
C PHE A 169 9.56 6.83 -6.66
N CYS A 170 9.01 5.99 -5.78
CA CYS A 170 9.27 6.06 -4.34
C CYS A 170 10.69 5.64 -3.93
N HIS A 171 11.29 4.69 -4.64
CA HIS A 171 12.66 4.24 -4.36
C HIS A 171 13.69 4.93 -5.26
N GLU A 172 13.50 4.92 -6.58
CA GLU A 172 14.54 5.39 -7.51
C GLU A 172 14.56 6.92 -7.65
N THR A 173 13.40 7.56 -7.77
CA THR A 173 13.27 9.01 -8.03
C THR A 173 13.45 9.83 -6.75
N ILE A 174 12.55 9.65 -5.76
CA ILE A 174 12.53 10.49 -4.55
C ILE A 174 13.22 9.86 -3.34
N LYS A 175 13.59 8.57 -3.42
CA LYS A 175 14.38 7.85 -2.41
C LYS A 175 13.79 7.85 -0.98
N VAL A 176 12.48 7.95 -0.85
CA VAL A 176 11.78 7.84 0.46
C VAL A 176 11.59 6.39 0.89
N CYS A 177 11.67 5.44 -0.05
CA CYS A 177 11.58 4.00 0.19
C CYS A 177 12.92 3.30 -0.08
N THR A 178 13.19 2.22 0.67
CA THR A 178 14.27 1.28 0.33
C THR A 178 13.80 0.26 -0.71
N ALA A 179 14.75 -0.46 -1.34
CA ALA A 179 14.41 -1.51 -2.30
C ALA A 179 13.56 -2.63 -1.69
N VAL A 180 13.69 -2.86 -0.37
CA VAL A 180 12.92 -3.87 0.37
C VAL A 180 11.47 -3.42 0.55
N ASP A 181 11.22 -2.13 0.79
CA ASP A 181 9.88 -1.57 0.99
C ASP A 181 8.98 -1.72 -0.23
N VAL A 182 9.56 -1.56 -1.42
CA VAL A 182 8.83 -1.57 -2.71
C VAL A 182 8.90 -2.94 -3.40
N THR A 183 9.17 -4.00 -2.64
CA THR A 183 9.10 -5.36 -3.16
C THR A 183 7.64 -5.66 -3.53
N PRO A 184 7.32 -6.02 -4.79
CA PRO A 184 5.94 -6.31 -5.17
C PRO A 184 5.45 -7.56 -4.44
N MET A 185 4.20 -7.59 -3.96
CA MET A 185 3.59 -8.83 -3.45
C MET A 185 2.98 -9.63 -4.60
N THR A 186 3.07 -10.96 -4.54
CA THR A 186 2.34 -11.83 -5.48
C THR A 186 0.84 -11.89 -5.14
N ASP A 187 -0.01 -12.27 -6.10
CA ASP A 187 -1.46 -12.43 -5.84
C ASP A 187 -1.74 -13.50 -4.75
N GLU A 188 -0.84 -14.49 -4.62
CA GLU A 188 -0.89 -15.51 -3.56
C GLU A 188 -0.54 -14.90 -2.19
N GLU A 189 0.54 -14.13 -2.14
CA GLU A 189 1.00 -13.44 -0.92
C GLU A 189 -0.02 -12.44 -0.40
N SER A 190 -0.70 -11.74 -1.31
CA SER A 190 -1.70 -10.74 -0.96
C SER A 190 -3.07 -11.36 -0.59
N GLY A 191 -3.22 -12.68 -0.70
CA GLY A 191 -4.48 -13.39 -0.45
C GLY A 191 -5.59 -13.10 -1.47
N LYS A 192 -5.29 -12.43 -2.59
CA LYS A 192 -6.27 -11.95 -3.57
C LYS A 192 -7.10 -13.06 -4.19
N ALA A 193 -6.48 -14.23 -4.45
CA ALA A 193 -7.19 -15.39 -4.96
C ALA A 193 -8.28 -15.89 -4.00
N GLN A 194 -8.03 -15.83 -2.69
CA GLN A 194 -9.03 -16.23 -1.69
C GLN A 194 -10.12 -15.17 -1.54
N ILE A 195 -9.77 -13.88 -1.62
CA ILE A 195 -10.72 -12.76 -1.51
C ILE A 195 -11.70 -12.77 -2.67
N LEU A 196 -11.25 -13.01 -3.91
CA LEU A 196 -12.17 -13.20 -5.04
C LEU A 196 -13.16 -14.34 -4.78
N SER A 197 -12.68 -15.46 -4.22
CA SER A 197 -13.54 -16.61 -3.92
C SER A 197 -14.54 -16.33 -2.80
N ASP A 198 -14.16 -15.53 -1.81
CA ASP A 198 -15.00 -15.19 -0.66
C ASP A 198 -16.06 -14.16 -1.08
N GLU A 199 -15.72 -13.18 -1.93
CA GLU A 199 -16.66 -12.20 -2.50
C GLU A 199 -17.67 -12.85 -3.46
N GLU A 200 -17.25 -13.86 -4.24
CA GLU A 200 -18.16 -14.66 -5.07
C GLU A 200 -19.16 -15.46 -4.22
N LYS A 201 -18.72 -16.02 -3.09
CA LYS A 201 -19.61 -16.71 -2.15
C LYS A 201 -20.58 -15.75 -1.50
N GLU A 202 -20.14 -14.57 -1.08
CA GLU A 202 -21.01 -13.55 -0.49
C GLU A 202 -22.10 -13.10 -1.47
N LYS A 203 -21.74 -12.82 -2.73
CA LYS A 203 -22.71 -12.53 -3.80
C LYS A 203 -23.70 -13.68 -4.03
N ALA A 204 -23.25 -14.93 -3.95
CA ALA A 204 -24.14 -16.09 -4.06
C ALA A 204 -25.12 -16.19 -2.89
N VAL A 205 -24.66 -15.91 -1.67
CA VAL A 205 -25.49 -15.87 -0.46
C VAL A 205 -26.53 -14.76 -0.54
N ASP A 206 -26.13 -13.55 -0.93
CA ASP A 206 -27.06 -12.42 -1.10
C ASP A 206 -28.12 -12.68 -2.17
N LYS A 207 -27.72 -13.30 -3.28
CA LYS A 207 -28.66 -13.71 -4.32
C LYS A 207 -29.66 -14.73 -3.79
N ALA A 208 -29.21 -15.73 -3.03
CA ALA A 208 -30.11 -16.72 -2.42
C ALA A 208 -31.04 -16.07 -1.38
N LEU A 209 -30.55 -15.14 -0.56
CA LEU A 209 -31.33 -14.42 0.42
C LEU A 209 -32.44 -13.58 -0.21
N ASN A 210 -32.15 -12.91 -1.33
CA ASN A 210 -33.12 -12.12 -2.08
C ASN A 210 -34.21 -13.00 -2.73
N GLU A 211 -33.85 -14.16 -3.26
CA GLU A 211 -34.82 -15.14 -3.78
C GLU A 211 -35.75 -15.65 -2.66
N LEU A 212 -35.23 -15.91 -1.47
CA LEU A 212 -36.05 -16.31 -0.31
C LEU A 212 -37.00 -15.21 0.14
N LYS A 213 -36.53 -13.95 0.22
CA LYS A 213 -37.38 -12.79 0.55
C LYS A 213 -38.49 -12.56 -0.48
N LYS A 214 -38.22 -12.84 -1.76
CA LYS A 214 -39.23 -12.72 -2.82
C LYS A 214 -40.30 -13.80 -2.69
N LYS A 215 -39.91 -15.03 -2.34
CA LYS A 215 -40.86 -16.13 -2.09
C LYS A 215 -41.72 -15.90 -0.85
N SER A 216 -41.18 -15.30 0.21
CA SER A 216 -41.97 -15.00 1.41
C SER A 216 -43.03 -13.93 1.15
N LYS A 217 -42.69 -12.85 0.43
CA LYS A 217 -43.66 -11.80 0.08
C LYS A 217 -44.78 -12.28 -0.85
N GLY A 218 -44.47 -13.21 -1.76
CA GLY A 218 -45.48 -13.77 -2.67
C GLY A 218 -46.55 -14.63 -1.98
N MET A 219 -46.29 -15.13 -0.77
CA MET A 219 -47.28 -15.89 0.01
C MET A 219 -48.24 -14.99 0.80
N ASP A 220 -47.85 -13.75 1.09
CA ASP A 220 -48.70 -12.79 1.81
C ASP A 220 -49.78 -12.16 0.89
N ASP A 221 -49.57 -12.22 -0.43
CA ASP A 221 -50.50 -11.70 -1.44
C ASP A 221 -51.55 -12.75 -1.91
N GLU A 222 -51.47 -14.00 -1.43
CA GLU A 222 -52.36 -15.12 -1.82
C GLU A 222 -53.31 -15.59 -0.68
N LEU A 223 -53.40 -14.83 0.43
CA LEU A 223 -54.32 -15.04 1.55
C LEU A 223 -55.38 -13.93 1.66
#